data_AF-A0A1M5ZIZ1-F1
#
_entry.id   AF-A0A1M5ZIZ1-F1
#
_cell.length_a   1.000
_cell.length_b   1.000
_cell.length_c   1.000
_cell.angle_alpha   90.00
_cell.angle_beta   90.00
_cell.angle_gamma   90.00
#
_symmetry.space_group_name_H-M   'P 1'
#
loop_
_entity.id
_entity.type
_entity.pdbx_description
1 polymer ?
#
loop_
_entity_poly.entity_id
_entity_poly.type
_entity_poly.pdbx_seq_one_letter_code
_entity_poly.pdbx_strand_id
1 'polypeptide(L)'
;MIKESKDLRQYVRRSAAMLMLAAFVLSGCGKSSDVTKSETTAIYVGKDGKVINTIVEDFSASYYNLDEMKAQIEEEVSEYNSTKGQDLITLQDTVKEDKNVRVVMTYKDAASYADFNGMLLFYGSYSDMKAAGYNLPSTLVDSKGGKIDISKIADDQMVVVMEEKIGFFSSGKIAYAPAGTVWNGSKNVDLSATQDDLCYIVLKAD
;
A
#
# COMPACT_ATOMS: atom_id res chain seq x y z
N MET A 1 -17.38 27.56 -10.90
CA MET A 1 -15.95 27.61 -11.28
C MET A 1 -15.01 26.94 -10.29
N ILE A 2 -14.95 27.31 -9.00
CA ILE A 2 -13.98 26.68 -8.03
C ILE A 2 -14.40 25.27 -7.59
N LYS A 3 -15.71 24.95 -7.55
CA LYS A 3 -16.22 23.62 -7.18
C LYS A 3 -15.97 22.59 -8.30
N GLU A 4 -16.29 22.95 -9.54
CA GLU A 4 -16.02 22.13 -10.73
C GLU A 4 -14.53 21.84 -10.94
N SER A 5 -13.62 22.77 -10.63
CA SER A 5 -12.19 22.53 -10.79
C SER A 5 -11.61 21.57 -9.74
N LYS A 6 -12.20 21.50 -8.54
CA LYS A 6 -11.85 20.51 -7.52
C LYS A 6 -12.44 19.15 -7.85
N ASP A 7 -13.69 19.11 -8.30
CA ASP A 7 -14.36 17.88 -8.73
C ASP A 7 -13.63 17.27 -9.94
N LEU A 8 -13.17 18.10 -10.89
CA LEU A 8 -12.38 17.67 -12.05
C LEU A 8 -10.99 17.15 -11.66
N ARG A 9 -10.29 17.80 -10.72
CA ARG A 9 -9.00 17.30 -10.20
C ARG A 9 -9.16 16.01 -9.40
N GLN A 10 -10.23 15.90 -8.61
CA GLN A 10 -10.58 14.67 -7.91
C GLN A 10 -10.96 13.55 -8.88
N TYR A 11 -11.65 13.87 -9.98
CA TYR A 11 -11.94 12.93 -11.07
C TYR A 11 -10.69 12.53 -11.84
N VAL A 12 -9.76 13.43 -12.12
CA VAL A 12 -8.47 13.12 -12.78
C VAL A 12 -7.59 12.27 -11.86
N ARG A 13 -7.54 12.56 -10.56
CA ARG A 13 -6.88 11.72 -9.55
C ARG A 13 -7.49 10.32 -9.46
N ARG A 14 -8.83 10.23 -9.46
CA ARG A 14 -9.56 8.97 -9.55
C ARG A 14 -9.33 8.23 -10.87
N SER A 15 -9.14 8.96 -11.98
CA SER A 15 -8.88 8.38 -13.31
C SER A 15 -7.44 7.89 -13.43
N ALA A 16 -6.48 8.60 -12.84
CA ALA A 16 -5.10 8.15 -12.71
C ALA A 16 -4.98 6.93 -11.79
N ALA A 17 -5.87 6.83 -10.78
CA ALA A 17 -6.02 5.65 -9.91
C ALA A 17 -6.93 4.54 -10.49
N MET A 18 -7.60 4.75 -11.64
CA MET A 18 -8.49 3.77 -12.29
C MET A 18 -8.03 3.39 -13.71
N LEU A 19 -6.75 3.11 -13.87
CA LEU A 19 -6.33 2.12 -14.86
C LEU A 19 -6.25 0.77 -14.15
N MET A 20 -7.42 0.20 -13.87
CA MET A 20 -7.55 -1.22 -13.52
C MET A 20 -7.27 -2.03 -14.81
N LEU A 21 -6.01 -2.07 -15.22
CA LEU A 21 -5.54 -2.92 -16.29
C LEU A 21 -5.21 -4.27 -15.66
N ALA A 22 -5.92 -5.31 -16.09
CA ALA A 22 -5.67 -6.68 -15.69
C ALA A 22 -4.22 -7.08 -16.03
N ALA A 23 -3.30 -6.83 -15.10
CA ALA A 23 -1.96 -7.35 -15.16
C ALA A 23 -2.05 -8.86 -14.92
N PHE A 24 -1.79 -9.63 -15.98
CA PHE A 24 -1.51 -11.05 -15.87
C PHE A 24 -0.36 -11.20 -14.87
N VAL A 25 -0.66 -11.79 -13.71
CA VAL A 25 0.31 -12.08 -12.66
C VAL A 25 1.27 -13.15 -13.19
N LEU A 26 2.37 -12.70 -13.80
CA LEU A 26 3.57 -13.51 -13.89
C LEU A 26 4.10 -13.60 -12.46
N SER A 27 3.77 -14.69 -11.77
CA SER A 27 4.31 -15.02 -10.46
C SER A 27 5.83 -15.24 -10.58
N GLY A 28 6.58 -14.13 -10.52
CA GLY A 28 8.02 -14.08 -10.38
C GLY A 28 8.38 -14.48 -8.95
N CYS A 29 9.07 -15.62 -8.83
CA CYS A 29 9.61 -16.13 -7.56
C CYS A 29 10.87 -15.32 -7.18
N GLY A 30 10.70 -14.03 -6.89
CA GLY A 30 11.73 -13.14 -6.39
C GLY A 30 11.50 -12.81 -4.93
N LYS A 31 12.12 -13.55 -4.01
CA LYS A 31 12.05 -13.33 -2.55
C LYS A 31 12.87 -12.08 -2.13
N SER A 32 12.68 -10.94 -2.77
CA SER A 32 13.23 -9.70 -2.22
C SER A 32 12.52 -9.42 -0.90
N SER A 33 13.27 -9.27 0.19
CA SER A 33 12.75 -8.72 1.46
C SER A 33 12.74 -7.20 1.46
N ASP A 34 13.27 -6.59 0.40
CA ASP A 34 13.35 -5.15 0.20
C ASP A 34 12.23 -4.73 -0.76
N VAL A 35 11.25 -4.00 -0.21
CA VAL A 35 10.07 -3.51 -0.95
C VAL A 35 10.47 -2.63 -2.13
N THR A 36 11.59 -1.89 -2.03
CA THR A 36 12.03 -0.94 -3.08
C THR A 36 12.47 -1.63 -4.36
N LYS A 37 12.71 -2.94 -4.28
CA LYS A 37 13.08 -3.83 -5.39
C LYS A 37 11.99 -4.85 -5.70
N SER A 38 10.77 -4.61 -5.24
CA SER A 38 9.64 -5.47 -5.56
C SER A 38 9.43 -5.50 -7.08
N GLU A 39 9.20 -6.69 -7.62
CA GLU A 39 8.89 -6.92 -9.04
C GLU A 39 7.41 -6.65 -9.35
N THR A 40 6.59 -6.49 -8.30
CA THR A 40 5.16 -6.14 -8.37
C THR A 40 4.87 -4.96 -7.46
N THR A 41 3.73 -4.29 -7.68
CA THR A 41 3.27 -3.23 -6.79
C THR A 41 3.12 -3.74 -5.36
N ALA A 42 3.73 -3.04 -4.42
CA ALA A 42 3.77 -3.44 -3.02
C ALA A 42 3.95 -2.27 -2.07
N ILE A 43 3.49 -2.45 -0.84
CA ILE A 43 3.63 -1.48 0.23
C ILE A 43 4.37 -2.08 1.42
N TYR A 44 5.20 -1.27 2.07
CA TYR A 44 5.86 -1.59 3.32
C TYR A 44 5.37 -0.68 4.43
N VAL A 45 5.14 -1.25 5.62
CA VAL A 45 4.84 -0.48 6.85
C VAL A 45 5.91 -0.73 7.92
N GLY A 46 6.58 0.35 8.31
CA GLY A 46 7.59 0.42 9.37
C GLY A 46 6.99 0.42 10.78
N LYS A 47 7.79 0.08 11.80
CA LYS A 47 7.35 0.09 13.20
C LYS A 47 6.96 1.49 13.67
N ASP A 48 7.56 2.52 13.08
CA ASP A 48 7.31 3.93 13.32
C ASP A 48 6.15 4.49 12.46
N GLY A 49 5.44 3.62 11.74
CA GLY A 49 4.38 3.98 10.82
C GLY A 49 4.85 4.44 9.45
N LYS A 50 6.16 4.59 9.21
CA LYS A 50 6.70 4.99 7.90
C LYS A 50 6.20 4.02 6.82
N VAL A 51 5.79 4.59 5.69
CA VAL A 51 5.32 3.80 4.54
C VAL A 51 6.28 3.96 3.37
N ILE A 52 6.56 2.84 2.70
CA ILE A 52 7.23 2.84 1.39
C ILE A 52 6.29 2.14 0.41
N ASN A 53 5.86 2.82 -0.64
CA ASN A 53 5.11 2.20 -1.73
C ASN A 53 6.04 2.07 -2.94
N THR A 54 6.11 0.87 -3.50
CA THR A 54 6.75 0.58 -4.77
C THR A 54 5.67 0.22 -5.78
N ILE A 55 5.53 1.05 -6.81
CA ILE A 55 4.53 0.91 -7.88
C ILE A 55 5.25 0.37 -9.10
N VAL A 56 4.76 -0.75 -9.65
CA VAL A 56 5.30 -1.36 -10.87
C VAL A 56 4.20 -1.43 -11.92
N GLU A 57 4.38 -0.71 -13.02
CA GLU A 57 3.38 -0.60 -14.09
C GLU A 57 3.99 -0.86 -15.46
N ASP A 58 3.17 -1.37 -16.39
CA ASP A 58 3.57 -1.47 -17.79
C ASP A 58 3.75 -0.07 -18.39
N PHE A 59 4.96 0.16 -18.91
CA PHE A 59 5.43 1.39 -19.50
C PHE A 59 5.92 1.17 -20.95
N SER A 60 5.36 0.15 -21.61
CA SER A 60 5.74 -0.27 -22.96
C SER A 60 5.19 0.63 -24.07
N ALA A 61 4.14 1.41 -23.80
CA ALA A 61 3.53 2.26 -24.80
C ALA A 61 4.47 3.40 -25.22
N SER A 62 4.64 3.59 -26.52
CA SER A 62 5.62 4.54 -27.08
C SER A 62 5.32 6.01 -26.80
N TYR A 63 4.08 6.33 -26.41
CA TYR A 63 3.69 7.68 -26.02
C TYR A 63 3.97 8.00 -24.55
N TYR A 64 4.42 7.03 -23.75
CA TYR A 64 4.82 7.28 -22.37
C TYR A 64 6.21 7.92 -22.31
N ASN A 65 6.31 9.02 -21.57
CA ASN A 65 7.55 9.74 -21.32
C ASN A 65 7.88 9.70 -19.83
N LEU A 66 9.02 9.08 -19.49
CA LEU A 66 9.45 8.89 -18.10
C LEU A 66 9.74 10.22 -17.40
N ASP A 67 10.34 11.17 -18.11
CA ASP A 67 10.73 12.46 -17.54
C ASP A 67 9.48 13.32 -17.25
N GLU A 68 8.48 13.28 -18.13
CA GLU A 68 7.20 13.96 -17.91
C GLU A 68 6.42 13.33 -16.75
N MET A 69 6.36 12.00 -16.67
CA MET A 69 5.74 11.29 -15.54
C MET A 69 6.43 11.65 -14.22
N LYS A 70 7.76 11.62 -14.20
CA LYS A 70 8.55 11.99 -13.02
C LYS A 70 8.30 13.43 -12.60
N ALA A 71 8.33 14.38 -13.55
CA ALA A 71 8.08 15.79 -13.28
C ALA A 71 6.67 16.03 -12.70
N GLN A 72 5.66 15.32 -13.22
CA GLN A 72 4.29 15.38 -12.68
C GLN A 72 4.22 14.88 -11.23
N ILE A 73 4.85 13.74 -10.92
CA ILE A 73 4.88 13.20 -9.56
C ILE A 73 5.61 14.17 -8.62
N GLU A 74 6.75 14.73 -9.05
CA GLU A 74 7.51 15.72 -8.27
C GLU A 74 6.70 17.00 -7.99
N GLU A 75 5.94 17.49 -8.98
CA GLU A 75 5.02 18.62 -8.82
C GLU A 75 3.93 18.33 -7.79
N GLU A 76 3.27 17.17 -7.89
CA GLU A 76 2.20 16.78 -6.95
C GLU A 76 2.72 16.61 -5.51
N VAL A 77 3.90 15.99 -5.34
CA VAL A 77 4.56 15.87 -4.04
C VAL A 77 4.91 17.24 -3.47
N SER A 78 5.44 18.13 -4.30
CA SER A 78 5.79 19.49 -3.90
C SER A 78 4.55 20.29 -3.46
N GLU A 79 3.47 20.24 -4.22
CA GLU A 79 2.20 20.91 -3.90
C GLU A 79 1.62 20.36 -2.58
N TYR A 80 1.63 19.04 -2.40
CA TYR A 80 1.14 18.40 -1.19
C TYR A 80 1.94 18.81 0.05
N ASN A 81 3.28 18.64 0.02
CA ASN A 81 4.14 19.00 1.14
C ASN A 81 4.04 20.49 1.48
N SER A 82 3.97 21.35 0.46
CA SER A 82 3.77 22.80 0.63
C SER A 82 2.44 23.11 1.32
N THR A 83 1.36 22.43 0.93
CA THR A 83 0.03 22.59 1.54
C THR A 83 0.01 22.14 3.00
N LYS A 84 0.81 21.12 3.35
CA LYS A 84 0.94 20.61 4.72
C LYS A 84 1.92 21.43 5.56
N GLY A 85 2.81 22.19 4.93
CA GLY A 85 3.88 22.95 5.60
C GLY A 85 5.01 22.07 6.14
N GLN A 86 5.13 20.83 5.66
CA GLN A 86 6.14 19.85 6.08
C GLN A 86 6.40 18.81 4.99
N ASP A 87 7.62 18.30 4.93
CA ASP A 87 8.03 17.25 3.99
C ASP A 87 7.54 15.89 4.48
N LEU A 88 6.33 15.51 4.06
CA LEU A 88 5.71 14.24 4.46
C LEU A 88 5.90 13.13 3.45
N ILE A 89 6.11 13.48 2.19
CA ILE A 89 6.18 12.55 1.07
C ILE A 89 7.43 12.85 0.26
N THR A 90 8.04 11.80 -0.28
CA THR A 90 9.22 11.93 -1.13
C THR A 90 9.14 10.92 -2.26
N LEU A 91 9.31 11.40 -3.50
CA LEU A 91 9.67 10.53 -4.61
C LEU A 91 11.12 10.09 -4.41
N GLN A 92 11.30 8.81 -4.05
CA GLN A 92 12.62 8.25 -3.75
C GLN A 92 13.35 7.80 -5.01
N ASP A 93 12.64 7.12 -5.91
CA ASP A 93 13.23 6.57 -7.12
C ASP A 93 12.21 6.43 -8.26
N THR A 94 12.69 6.44 -9.49
CA THR A 94 11.93 6.18 -10.70
C THR A 94 12.84 5.52 -11.71
N VAL A 95 12.62 4.24 -11.97
CA VAL A 95 13.48 3.41 -12.82
C VAL A 95 12.63 2.75 -13.89
N LYS A 96 13.03 2.92 -15.16
CA LYS A 96 12.48 2.11 -16.25
C LYS A 96 13.29 0.81 -16.36
N GLU A 97 12.60 -0.31 -16.27
CA GLU A 97 13.17 -1.65 -16.40
C GLU A 97 12.42 -2.42 -17.49
N ASP A 98 13.10 -2.67 -18.61
CA ASP A 98 12.53 -3.26 -19.81
C ASP A 98 11.25 -2.54 -20.28
N LYS A 99 10.11 -3.19 -20.08
CA LYS A 99 8.78 -2.72 -20.44
C LYS A 99 8.08 -2.01 -19.29
N ASN A 100 8.57 -2.14 -18.07
CA ASN A 100 7.91 -1.60 -16.89
C ASN A 100 8.60 -0.34 -16.39
N VAL A 101 7.86 0.44 -15.61
CA VAL A 101 8.43 1.47 -14.74
C VAL A 101 8.22 1.07 -13.30
N ARG A 102 9.24 1.29 -12.47
CA ARG A 102 9.15 1.20 -11.01
C ARG A 102 9.28 2.58 -10.41
N VAL A 103 8.27 2.99 -9.65
CA VAL A 103 8.27 4.23 -8.86
C VAL A 103 8.33 3.87 -7.39
N VAL A 104 9.24 4.48 -6.64
CA VAL A 104 9.36 4.28 -5.19
C VAL A 104 9.01 5.57 -4.48
N MET A 105 7.98 5.54 -3.66
CA MET A 105 7.48 6.65 -2.87
C MET A 105 7.69 6.35 -1.38
N THR A 106 8.20 7.31 -0.63
CA THR A 106 8.24 7.27 0.84
C THR A 106 7.21 8.23 1.40
N TYR A 107 6.48 7.79 2.42
CA TYR A 107 5.54 8.59 3.19
C TYR A 107 5.92 8.55 4.66
N LYS A 108 5.71 9.67 5.36
CA LYS A 108 5.99 9.80 6.78
C LYS A 108 5.21 8.79 7.63
N ASP A 109 3.95 8.58 7.29
CA ASP A 109 3.03 7.66 7.96
C ASP A 109 1.88 7.20 7.06
N ALA A 110 1.08 6.26 7.56
CA ALA A 110 -0.12 5.76 6.88
C ALA A 110 -1.18 6.85 6.64
N ALA A 111 -1.27 7.86 7.51
CA ALA A 111 -2.20 8.98 7.31
C ALA A 111 -1.79 9.85 6.11
N SER A 112 -0.49 10.12 5.96
CA SER A 112 0.08 10.84 4.82
C SER A 112 -0.12 10.06 3.52
N TYR A 113 0.03 8.74 3.56
CA TYR A 113 -0.30 7.87 2.43
C TYR A 113 -1.77 8.00 2.02
N ALA A 114 -2.67 7.86 2.99
CA ALA A 114 -4.11 7.85 2.73
C ALA A 114 -4.62 9.20 2.22
N ASP A 115 -4.11 10.30 2.77
CA ASP A 115 -4.50 11.66 2.35
C ASP A 115 -3.98 12.01 0.95
N PHE A 116 -2.75 11.61 0.60
CA PHE A 116 -2.18 11.89 -0.72
C PHE A 116 -2.81 11.03 -1.82
N ASN A 117 -2.91 9.72 -1.60
CA ASN A 117 -3.41 8.79 -2.62
C ASN A 117 -4.95 8.72 -2.66
N GLY A 118 -5.63 9.15 -1.59
CA GLY A 118 -7.08 8.99 -1.45
C GLY A 118 -7.51 7.53 -1.27
N MET A 119 -6.60 6.67 -0.81
CA MET A 119 -6.79 5.23 -0.61
C MET A 119 -6.69 4.90 0.88
N LEU A 120 -7.54 4.03 1.41
CA LEU A 120 -7.45 3.62 2.81
C LEU A 120 -6.14 2.88 3.09
N LEU A 121 -5.35 3.45 4.01
CA LEU A 121 -4.31 2.75 4.75
C LEU A 121 -4.35 3.19 6.22
N PHE A 122 -4.59 2.24 7.11
CA PHE A 122 -4.52 2.43 8.55
C PHE A 122 -3.35 1.61 9.10
N TYR A 123 -2.60 2.20 10.01
CA TYR A 123 -1.63 1.50 10.86
C TYR A 123 -1.75 2.03 12.28
N GLY A 124 -1.98 1.15 13.24
CA GLY A 124 -2.20 1.51 14.64
C GLY A 124 -2.39 0.28 15.51
N SER A 125 -2.65 0.48 16.79
CA SER A 125 -2.99 -0.63 17.68
C SER A 125 -4.39 -1.18 17.37
N TYR A 126 -4.68 -2.39 17.82
CA TYR A 126 -6.02 -2.97 17.71
C TYR A 126 -7.08 -2.10 18.40
N SER A 127 -6.73 -1.44 19.51
CA SER A 127 -7.60 -0.48 20.18
C SER A 127 -7.87 0.77 19.35
N ASP A 128 -6.85 1.34 18.69
CA ASP A 128 -7.00 2.49 17.78
C ASP A 128 -7.87 2.13 16.57
N MET A 129 -7.68 0.92 16.03
CA MET A 129 -8.44 0.41 14.90
C MET A 129 -9.94 0.31 15.24
N LYS A 130 -10.27 -0.18 16.44
CA LYS A 130 -11.65 -0.19 16.96
C LYS A 130 -12.20 1.22 17.14
N ALA A 131 -11.41 2.14 17.69
CA ALA A 131 -11.82 3.54 17.87
C ALA A 131 -12.08 4.25 16.52
N ALA A 132 -11.38 3.85 15.46
CA ALA A 132 -11.61 4.29 14.08
C ALA A 132 -12.84 3.65 13.41
N GLY A 133 -13.57 2.77 14.10
CA GLY A 133 -14.82 2.15 13.63
C GLY A 133 -14.65 0.85 12.86
N TYR A 134 -13.43 0.29 12.79
CA TYR A 134 -13.18 -0.99 12.14
C TYR A 134 -13.25 -2.16 13.13
N ASN A 135 -13.48 -3.36 12.61
CA ASN A 135 -13.45 -4.60 13.38
C ASN A 135 -12.66 -5.66 12.62
N LEU A 136 -11.91 -6.50 13.35
CA LEU A 136 -11.19 -7.61 12.72
C LEU A 136 -12.20 -8.66 12.21
N PRO A 137 -12.09 -9.09 10.94
CA PRO A 137 -12.88 -10.20 10.44
C PRO A 137 -12.51 -11.51 11.13
N SER A 138 -13.49 -12.37 11.41
CA SER A 138 -13.22 -13.75 11.89
C SER A 138 -12.70 -14.68 10.78
N THR A 139 -12.60 -14.19 9.55
CA THR A 139 -12.10 -14.91 8.36
C THR A 139 -10.58 -14.88 8.24
N LEU A 140 -9.88 -14.07 9.04
CA LEU A 140 -8.42 -14.02 9.00
C LEU A 140 -7.80 -15.36 9.41
N VAL A 141 -6.69 -15.69 8.76
CA VAL A 141 -5.95 -16.93 8.96
C VAL A 141 -4.47 -16.66 9.20
N ASP A 142 -3.82 -17.54 9.94
CA ASP A 142 -2.36 -17.57 10.05
C ASP A 142 -1.71 -18.22 8.82
N SER A 143 -0.38 -18.27 8.79
CA SER A 143 0.38 -18.85 7.68
C SER A 143 0.18 -20.36 7.47
N LYS A 144 -0.57 -21.03 8.35
CA LYS A 144 -0.92 -22.46 8.27
C LYS A 144 -2.41 -22.67 7.99
N GLY A 145 -3.18 -21.59 7.77
CA GLY A 145 -4.62 -21.64 7.57
C GLY A 145 -5.44 -21.72 8.87
N GLY A 146 -4.81 -21.58 10.04
CA GLY A 146 -5.47 -21.53 11.33
C GLY A 146 -6.24 -20.22 11.48
N LYS A 147 -7.54 -20.31 11.78
CA LYS A 147 -8.39 -19.12 11.96
C LYS A 147 -7.95 -18.29 13.16
N ILE A 148 -8.11 -16.97 13.04
CA ILE A 148 -7.90 -16.04 14.14
C ILE A 148 -8.83 -16.34 15.32
N ASP A 149 -8.29 -16.22 16.53
CA ASP A 149 -9.07 -16.11 17.77
C ASP A 149 -8.99 -14.66 18.24
N ILE A 150 -9.99 -13.86 17.86
CA ILE A 150 -9.99 -12.40 18.11
C ILE A 150 -9.91 -12.10 19.61
N SER A 151 -10.42 -12.99 20.48
CA SER A 151 -10.37 -12.82 21.93
C SER A 151 -8.95 -12.81 22.51
N LYS A 152 -7.98 -13.31 21.74
CA LYS A 152 -6.55 -13.35 22.12
C LYS A 152 -5.73 -12.19 21.57
N ILE A 153 -6.34 -11.30 20.79
CA ILE A 153 -5.63 -10.13 20.26
C ILE A 153 -5.57 -9.06 21.35
N ALA A 154 -4.36 -8.68 21.73
CA ALA A 154 -4.14 -7.64 22.73
C ALA A 154 -4.52 -6.26 22.18
N ASP A 155 -4.98 -5.36 23.05
CA ASP A 155 -5.42 -4.01 22.65
C ASP A 155 -4.29 -3.18 22.01
N ASP A 156 -3.05 -3.39 22.43
CA ASP A 156 -1.84 -2.73 21.92
C ASP A 156 -1.21 -3.44 20.71
N GLN A 157 -1.76 -4.58 20.29
CA GLN A 157 -1.21 -5.34 19.17
C GLN A 157 -1.41 -4.57 17.86
N MET A 158 -0.32 -4.42 17.08
CA MET A 158 -0.35 -3.61 15.86
C MET A 158 -1.13 -4.30 14.73
N VAL A 159 -1.95 -3.51 14.04
CA VAL A 159 -2.77 -3.94 12.92
C VAL A 159 -2.64 -2.98 11.74
N VAL A 160 -2.86 -3.51 10.54
CA VAL A 160 -2.99 -2.74 9.30
C VAL A 160 -4.36 -3.01 8.70
N VAL A 161 -5.00 -1.95 8.19
CA VAL A 161 -6.20 -2.04 7.34
C VAL A 161 -5.88 -1.33 6.03
N MET A 162 -6.09 -1.99 4.90
CA MET A 162 -5.84 -1.39 3.58
C MET A 162 -6.90 -1.83 2.57
N GLU A 163 -7.26 -0.95 1.64
CA GLU A 163 -8.17 -1.31 0.54
C GLU A 163 -7.48 -1.99 -0.64
N GLU A 164 -6.20 -1.66 -0.87
CA GLU A 164 -5.46 -2.20 -2.00
C GLU A 164 -5.08 -3.67 -1.80
N LYS A 165 -5.19 -4.47 -2.86
CA LYS A 165 -4.88 -5.90 -2.87
C LYS A 165 -3.56 -6.13 -3.59
N ILE A 166 -2.48 -5.72 -2.94
CA ILE A 166 -1.12 -5.71 -3.49
C ILE A 166 -0.15 -6.48 -2.58
N GLY A 167 1.13 -6.51 -2.92
CA GLY A 167 2.15 -7.04 -2.01
C GLY A 167 2.22 -6.21 -0.72
N PHE A 168 2.32 -6.88 0.43
CA PHE A 168 2.47 -6.22 1.73
C PHE A 168 3.70 -6.72 2.47
N PHE A 169 4.54 -5.77 2.85
CA PHE A 169 5.75 -5.95 3.63
C PHE A 169 5.59 -5.27 4.99
N SER A 170 6.12 -5.90 6.03
CA SER A 170 6.06 -5.35 7.38
C SER A 170 7.41 -5.42 8.08
N SER A 171 7.67 -4.44 8.93
CA SER A 171 8.80 -4.47 9.85
C SER A 171 8.69 -5.59 10.91
N GLY A 172 7.46 -5.91 11.34
CA GLY A 172 7.11 -6.98 12.29
C GLY A 172 6.64 -8.26 11.59
N LYS A 173 6.65 -9.38 12.33
CA LYS A 173 6.11 -10.65 11.80
C LYS A 173 4.59 -10.54 11.66
N ILE A 174 4.03 -11.11 10.60
CA ILE A 174 2.60 -11.18 10.38
C ILE A 174 2.05 -12.40 11.15
N ALA A 175 1.01 -12.17 11.94
CA ALA A 175 0.29 -13.19 12.70
C ALA A 175 -0.90 -13.73 11.89
N TYR A 176 -1.72 -12.82 11.35
CA TYR A 176 -2.93 -13.14 10.61
C TYR A 176 -3.10 -12.20 9.41
N ALA A 177 -3.65 -12.73 8.33
CA ALA A 177 -4.01 -12.01 7.10
C ALA A 177 -5.31 -12.61 6.51
N PRO A 178 -5.93 -11.99 5.50
CA PRO A 178 -7.16 -12.52 4.90
C PRO A 178 -7.00 -13.94 4.34
N ALA A 179 -8.11 -14.67 4.27
CA ALA A 179 -8.12 -15.94 3.54
C ALA A 179 -7.80 -15.69 2.05
N GLY A 180 -6.99 -16.57 1.45
CA GLY A 180 -6.50 -16.41 0.08
C GLY A 180 -5.15 -15.68 -0.03
N THR A 181 -4.63 -15.13 1.08
CA THR A 181 -3.28 -14.56 1.13
C THR A 181 -2.20 -15.60 0.78
N VAL A 182 -1.26 -15.21 -0.09
CA VAL A 182 -0.05 -15.99 -0.40
C VAL A 182 1.09 -15.53 0.51
N TRP A 183 1.66 -16.46 1.28
CA TRP A 183 2.68 -16.13 2.28
C TRP A 183 4.09 -16.25 1.70
N ASN A 184 4.78 -15.12 1.60
CA ASN A 184 6.16 -15.01 1.08
C ASN A 184 7.18 -14.87 2.21
N GLY A 185 6.97 -15.61 3.29
CA GLY A 185 7.74 -15.55 4.53
C GLY A 185 6.96 -14.91 5.67
N SER A 186 7.65 -14.62 6.78
CA SER A 186 6.99 -14.15 8.01
C SER A 186 6.66 -12.65 8.02
N LYS A 187 7.12 -11.88 7.04
CA LYS A 187 7.01 -10.41 6.98
C LYS A 187 6.56 -9.89 5.61
N ASN A 188 6.24 -10.79 4.68
CA ASN A 188 5.88 -10.48 3.32
C ASN A 188 4.73 -11.41 2.93
N VAL A 189 3.64 -10.82 2.44
CA VAL A 189 2.49 -11.53 1.91
C VAL A 189 2.02 -10.87 0.60
N ASP A 190 1.39 -11.64 -0.26
CA ASP A 190 0.66 -11.13 -1.43
C ASP A 190 -0.84 -11.26 -1.18
N LEU A 191 -1.55 -10.14 -1.31
CA LEU A 191 -2.97 -9.98 -1.03
C LEU A 191 -3.83 -9.96 -2.30
N SER A 192 -3.24 -10.07 -3.49
CA SER A 192 -3.94 -9.93 -4.78
C SER A 192 -5.07 -10.94 -5.00
N ALA A 193 -4.98 -12.12 -4.37
CA ALA A 193 -5.98 -13.17 -4.47
C ALA A 193 -7.08 -13.12 -3.39
N THR A 194 -7.03 -12.15 -2.47
CA THR A 194 -8.02 -12.05 -1.38
C THR A 194 -9.36 -11.52 -1.89
N GLN A 195 -10.45 -12.03 -1.31
CA GLN A 195 -11.81 -11.69 -1.77
C GLN A 195 -12.49 -10.62 -0.91
N ASP A 196 -11.97 -10.34 0.28
CA ASP A 196 -12.52 -9.33 1.20
C ASP A 196 -12.41 -7.91 0.60
N ASP A 197 -13.36 -7.02 0.91
CA ASP A 197 -13.32 -5.62 0.42
C ASP A 197 -12.11 -4.86 0.97
N LEU A 198 -11.73 -5.14 2.22
CA LEU A 198 -10.57 -4.59 2.89
C LEU A 198 -9.66 -5.73 3.35
N CYS A 199 -8.35 -5.52 3.23
CA CYS A 199 -7.35 -6.42 3.78
C CYS A 199 -6.98 -5.99 5.22
N TYR A 200 -7.22 -6.90 6.17
CA TYR A 200 -6.81 -6.73 7.56
C TYR A 200 -5.61 -7.61 7.87
N ILE A 201 -4.55 -7.02 8.41
CA ILE A 201 -3.31 -7.71 8.73
C ILE A 201 -3.02 -7.47 10.20
N VAL A 202 -2.84 -8.54 10.96
CA VAL A 202 -2.46 -8.48 12.37
C VAL A 202 -0.99 -8.83 12.48
N LEU A 203 -0.19 -7.95 13.09
CA LEU A 203 1.22 -8.23 13.37
C LEU A 203 1.36 -9.02 14.68
N LYS A 204 2.38 -9.85 14.82
CA LYS A 204 2.71 -10.49 16.09
C LYS A 204 3.11 -9.42 17.10
N ALA A 205 2.68 -9.59 18.35
CA ALA A 205 3.26 -8.87 19.47
C ALA A 205 4.78 -9.11 19.50
N ASP A 206 5.53 -8.06 19.82
CA ASP A 206 6.99 -8.13 20.01
C ASP A 206 7.34 -8.97 21.26
#